data_AF-A0A661URM7-F1
#
_entry.id   AF-A0A661URM7-F1
#
_cell.length_a   1.000
_cell.length_b   1.000
_cell.length_c   1.000
_cell.angle_alpha   90.00
_cell.angle_beta   90.00
_cell.angle_gamma   90.00
#
_symmetry.space_group_name_H-M   'P 1'
#
loop_
_entity.id
_entity.type
_entity.pdbx_description
1 polymer ?
#
loop_
_entity_poly.entity_id
_entity_poly.type
_entity_poly.pdbx_seq_one_letter_code
_entity_poly.pdbx_strand_id
1 'polypeptide(L)'
;MSFKKNVYVVILLIILFSFGSLFAQQRIDSKYIVRTFIDEEGNSIDEIIVPGRPPVNHREPVVDLPDPFVSDAINILTNVPAFDWSFGCSATSAAMMAGHYDNTIFPEMYTGPTNGGVMPMTNAIWGSVTINGEVRKQCPLSATRNGVDGRTTLGHVDDYWHSYGSSNDPYYGNWTQHTYDDCTSDYMGTNQYQNFGNTDGATTFYNYTNGAPLYDYSGCEPAQKDGTHGLREFFESRGYAIQYSGGDYQNYSQYIYGYNGNTIGFTYNQFKAEIDAGRPVLIQVEGHT
;
A
#
# COMPACT_ATOMS: atom_id res chain seq x y z
N MET A 1 19.54 70.86 -53.51
CA MET A 1 19.96 70.72 -52.10
C MET A 1 19.13 69.59 -51.51
N SER A 2 19.75 68.42 -51.36
CA SER A 2 19.11 67.13 -51.08
C SER A 2 19.04 66.89 -49.57
N PHE A 3 17.85 66.82 -48.98
CA PHE A 3 17.65 66.31 -47.63
C PHE A 3 17.30 64.82 -47.70
N LYS A 4 18.27 63.96 -47.40
CA LYS A 4 18.07 62.52 -47.18
C LYS A 4 17.35 62.31 -45.84
N LYS A 5 16.18 61.67 -45.87
CA LYS A 5 15.52 61.12 -44.68
C LYS A 5 16.29 59.87 -44.23
N ASN A 6 16.94 59.94 -43.07
CA ASN A 6 17.45 58.76 -42.38
C ASN A 6 16.28 58.07 -41.68
N VAL A 7 15.87 56.90 -42.19
CA VAL A 7 14.93 56.00 -41.52
C VAL A 7 15.75 55.13 -40.57
N TYR A 8 15.64 55.36 -39.27
CA TYR A 8 16.10 54.42 -38.26
C TYR A 8 15.03 53.34 -38.10
N VAL A 9 15.31 52.13 -38.58
CA VAL A 9 14.52 50.94 -38.25
C VAL A 9 14.89 50.53 -36.82
N VAL A 10 14.01 50.85 -35.87
CA VAL A 10 14.07 50.31 -34.51
C VAL A 10 13.52 48.88 -34.59
N ILE A 11 14.40 47.89 -34.51
CA ILE A 11 14.01 46.49 -34.32
C ILE A 11 13.58 46.34 -32.87
N LEU A 12 12.27 46.31 -32.63
CA LEU A 12 11.69 45.98 -31.34
C LEU A 12 11.83 44.46 -31.13
N LEU A 13 12.86 44.04 -30.39
CA LEU A 13 12.99 42.68 -29.88
C LEU A 13 11.93 42.49 -28.77
N ILE A 14 10.77 41.96 -29.15
CA ILE A 14 9.77 41.46 -28.20
C ILE A 14 10.31 40.14 -27.65
N ILE A 15 11.02 40.21 -26.52
CA ILE A 15 11.29 39.04 -25.68
C ILE A 15 9.95 38.66 -25.04
N LEU A 16 9.27 37.68 -25.62
CA LEU A 16 8.18 36.97 -24.98
C LEU A 16 8.76 36.21 -23.78
N PHE A 17 8.76 36.85 -22.61
CA PHE A 17 8.76 36.09 -21.37
C PHE A 17 7.43 35.37 -21.28
N SER A 18 7.39 34.13 -21.77
CA SER A 18 6.44 33.15 -21.29
C SER A 18 6.76 32.94 -19.82
N PHE A 19 6.12 33.72 -18.94
CA PHE A 19 5.86 33.28 -17.58
C PHE A 19 5.00 32.03 -17.72
N GLY A 20 5.65 30.87 -17.80
CA GLY A 20 5.01 29.63 -17.44
C GLY A 20 4.46 29.86 -16.05
N SER A 21 3.14 29.87 -15.95
CA SER A 21 2.47 29.80 -14.66
C SER A 21 2.91 28.47 -14.06
N LEU A 22 3.99 28.48 -13.30
CA LEU A 22 4.18 27.51 -12.23
C LEU A 22 3.00 27.75 -11.31
N PHE A 23 1.90 27.05 -11.55
CA PHE A 23 1.05 26.65 -10.46
C PHE A 23 2.00 25.95 -9.50
N ALA A 24 2.37 26.64 -8.42
CA ALA A 24 2.99 25.97 -7.30
C ALA A 24 1.98 24.90 -6.89
N GLN A 25 2.27 23.66 -7.26
CA GLN A 25 1.50 22.48 -6.88
C GLN A 25 1.36 22.58 -5.36
N GLN A 26 0.12 22.66 -4.86
CA GLN A 26 -0.10 22.69 -3.42
C GLN A 26 0.26 21.30 -2.89
N ARG A 27 1.54 21.12 -2.54
CA ARG A 27 2.05 19.90 -1.92
C ARG A 27 1.29 19.70 -0.62
N ILE A 28 0.64 18.55 -0.49
CA ILE A 28 0.06 18.16 0.79
C ILE A 28 1.23 17.70 1.65
N ASP A 29 1.59 18.56 2.60
CA ASP A 29 2.57 18.21 3.62
C ASP A 29 1.97 17.12 4.50
N SER A 30 2.63 15.96 4.54
CA SER A 30 2.27 14.85 5.41
C SER A 30 3.48 14.54 6.26
N LYS A 31 3.29 14.44 7.57
CA LYS A 31 4.33 14.04 8.53
C LYS A 31 4.91 12.64 8.25
N TYR A 32 4.27 11.89 7.35
CA TYR A 32 4.64 10.54 6.94
C TYR A 32 5.43 10.50 5.63
N ILE A 33 5.62 11.62 4.94
CA ILE A 33 6.60 11.70 3.86
C ILE A 33 7.99 11.69 4.51
N VAL A 34 8.72 10.59 4.32
CA VAL A 34 10.09 10.40 4.84
C VAL A 34 11.05 11.29 4.06
N ARG A 35 10.94 11.27 2.72
CA ARG A 35 11.72 12.12 1.82
C ARG A 35 11.04 12.26 0.46
N THR A 36 11.51 13.24 -0.29
CA THR A 36 11.21 13.43 -1.72
C THR A 36 12.52 13.38 -2.49
N PHE A 37 12.56 12.64 -3.59
CA PHE A 37 13.73 12.57 -4.46
C PHE A 37 13.31 12.61 -5.94
N ILE A 38 14.31 12.70 -6.81
CA ILE A 38 14.12 12.65 -8.27
C ILE A 38 14.66 11.31 -8.75
N ASP A 39 13.88 10.58 -9.54
CA ASP A 39 14.30 9.32 -10.16
C ASP A 39 15.23 9.55 -11.36
N GLU A 40 15.69 8.48 -11.98
CA GLU A 40 16.61 8.52 -13.13
C GLU A 40 15.99 9.18 -14.37
N GLU A 41 14.66 9.23 -14.44
CA GLU A 41 13.88 9.80 -15.54
C GLU A 41 13.52 11.28 -15.31
N GLY A 42 13.87 11.83 -14.15
CA GLY A 42 13.60 13.22 -13.79
C GLY A 42 12.23 13.44 -13.14
N ASN A 43 11.51 12.38 -12.78
CA ASN A 43 10.24 12.47 -12.06
C ASN A 43 10.49 12.61 -10.56
N SER A 44 9.62 13.37 -9.89
CA SER A 44 9.69 13.52 -8.44
C SER A 44 8.81 12.47 -7.74
N ILE A 45 9.40 11.76 -6.77
CA ILE A 45 8.79 10.69 -6.00
C ILE A 45 8.82 11.05 -4.51
N ASP A 46 7.70 10.84 -3.82
CA ASP A 46 7.61 10.83 -2.36
C ASP A 46 7.73 9.40 -1.82
N GLU A 47 8.60 9.21 -0.83
CA GLU A 47 8.67 8.01 0.01
C GLU A 47 7.79 8.23 1.24
N ILE A 48 6.82 7.35 1.46
CA ILE A 48 5.76 7.51 2.45
C ILE A 48 5.76 6.29 3.38
N ILE A 49 5.99 6.52 4.67
CA ILE A 49 5.86 5.47 5.69
C ILE A 49 4.43 5.43 6.22
N VAL A 50 3.85 4.23 6.34
CA VAL A 50 2.53 4.00 6.94
C VAL A 50 2.71 3.23 8.24
N PRO A 51 3.00 3.90 9.37
CA PRO A 51 3.41 3.25 10.62
C PRO A 51 2.24 2.90 11.54
N GLY A 52 1.05 3.41 11.25
CA GLY A 52 -0.01 3.51 12.23
C GLY A 52 -0.77 2.20 12.46
N ARG A 53 -1.40 2.12 13.64
CA ARG A 53 -2.49 1.17 13.96
C ARG A 53 -3.87 1.84 14.04
N PRO A 54 -4.96 1.20 13.59
CA PRO A 54 -6.31 1.75 13.69
C PRO A 54 -6.65 2.10 15.15
N PRO A 55 -7.64 2.99 15.39
CA PRO A 55 -8.11 3.31 16.73
C PRO A 55 -8.38 2.05 17.57
N VAL A 56 -8.02 2.09 18.85
CA VAL A 56 -8.15 0.94 19.75
C VAL A 56 -9.62 0.49 19.79
N ASN A 57 -9.86 -0.81 19.60
CA ASN A 57 -11.19 -1.46 19.55
C ASN A 57 -12.04 -1.13 18.31
N HIS A 58 -11.43 -0.67 17.22
CA HIS A 58 -12.13 -0.48 15.95
C HIS A 58 -11.89 -1.66 15.00
N ARG A 59 -12.96 -2.36 14.64
CA ARG A 59 -13.00 -3.36 13.57
C ARG A 59 -14.18 -2.99 12.68
N GLU A 60 -13.93 -2.87 11.37
CA GLU A 60 -15.03 -2.73 10.43
C GLU A 60 -15.86 -4.02 10.40
N PRO A 61 -17.19 -3.95 10.33
CA PRO A 61 -18.01 -5.15 10.23
C PRO A 61 -17.68 -5.90 8.93
N VAL A 62 -17.88 -7.23 8.94
CA VAL A 62 -17.95 -7.96 7.68
C VAL A 62 -19.07 -7.33 6.86
N VAL A 63 -18.79 -7.09 5.59
CA VAL A 63 -19.70 -6.35 4.73
C VAL A 63 -20.93 -7.20 4.43
N ASP A 64 -22.07 -6.80 4.98
CA ASP A 64 -23.40 -7.35 4.70
C ASP A 64 -24.08 -6.57 3.56
N LEU A 65 -24.89 -7.25 2.74
CA LEU A 65 -25.67 -6.59 1.69
C LEU A 65 -26.70 -5.62 2.31
N PRO A 66 -26.83 -4.38 1.81
CA PRO A 66 -27.84 -3.45 2.28
C PRO A 66 -29.24 -3.94 1.88
N ASP A 67 -30.24 -3.55 2.66
CA ASP A 67 -31.65 -3.83 2.38
C ASP A 67 -31.99 -3.40 0.93
N PRO A 68 -32.54 -4.28 0.08
CA PRO A 68 -32.82 -3.99 -1.33
C PRO A 68 -33.74 -2.78 -1.57
N PHE A 69 -34.37 -2.23 -0.53
CA PHE A 69 -35.21 -1.04 -0.61
C PHE A 69 -34.49 0.31 -0.39
N VAL A 70 -33.18 0.33 -0.09
CA VAL A 70 -32.35 1.55 -0.03
C VAL A 70 -31.43 1.59 -1.26
N SER A 71 -32.03 1.69 -2.44
CA SER A 71 -31.31 1.79 -3.71
C SER A 71 -31.01 3.25 -4.08
N ASP A 72 -30.07 3.87 -3.37
CA ASP A 72 -29.06 4.61 -4.11
C ASP A 72 -28.03 3.56 -4.50
N ALA A 73 -27.68 3.47 -5.79
CA ALA A 73 -26.84 2.40 -6.36
C ALA A 73 -25.42 2.40 -5.76
N ILE A 74 -25.29 1.84 -4.55
CA ILE A 74 -24.03 1.58 -3.87
C ILE A 74 -23.69 0.12 -4.19
N ASN A 75 -22.73 -0.09 -5.07
CA ASN A 75 -22.12 -1.40 -5.22
C ASN A 75 -21.19 -1.63 -4.03
N ILE A 76 -21.28 -2.82 -3.47
CA ILE A 76 -20.57 -3.22 -2.27
C ILE A 76 -19.89 -4.55 -2.57
N LEU A 77 -18.59 -4.65 -2.26
CA LEU A 77 -17.89 -5.92 -2.34
C LEU A 77 -18.31 -6.81 -1.18
N THR A 78 -18.99 -7.90 -1.50
CA THR A 78 -19.26 -8.97 -0.54
C THR A 78 -18.00 -9.82 -0.35
N ASN A 79 -17.98 -10.64 0.70
CA ASN A 79 -16.88 -11.59 0.97
C ASN A 79 -15.52 -10.90 1.16
N VAL A 80 -15.49 -9.64 1.59
CA VAL A 80 -14.25 -9.01 2.09
C VAL A 80 -14.12 -9.36 3.59
N PRO A 81 -13.08 -10.09 4.01
CA PRO A 81 -12.89 -10.40 5.41
C PRO A 81 -12.68 -9.16 6.29
N ALA A 82 -13.18 -9.21 7.52
CA ALA A 82 -13.02 -8.17 8.52
C ALA A 82 -12.04 -8.62 9.61
N PHE A 83 -10.76 -8.38 9.38
CA PHE A 83 -9.70 -8.69 10.34
C PHE A 83 -9.51 -7.60 11.39
N ASP A 84 -9.27 -8.01 12.64
CA ASP A 84 -8.58 -7.13 13.57
C ASP A 84 -7.14 -6.93 13.11
N TRP A 85 -6.58 -5.77 13.45
CA TRP A 85 -5.19 -5.41 13.16
C TRP A 85 -4.17 -6.47 13.60
N SER A 86 -3.38 -6.96 12.65
CA SER A 86 -2.37 -8.02 12.84
C SER A 86 -1.02 -7.54 12.34
N PHE A 87 -0.21 -6.99 13.27
CA PHE A 87 1.21 -6.69 13.04
C PHE A 87 1.51 -5.73 11.86
N GLY A 88 0.57 -4.86 11.48
CA GLY A 88 0.75 -3.86 10.42
C GLY A 88 -0.57 -3.55 9.72
N CYS A 89 -0.91 -2.28 9.51
CA CYS A 89 -2.21 -1.93 8.90
C CYS A 89 -2.24 -2.31 7.43
N SER A 90 -1.22 -1.92 6.67
CA SER A 90 -1.11 -2.22 5.24
C SER A 90 -1.12 -3.71 4.96
N ALA A 91 -0.35 -4.50 5.72
CA ALA A 91 -0.37 -5.95 5.60
C ALA A 91 -1.72 -6.54 6.00
N THR A 92 -2.37 -6.04 7.06
CA THR A 92 -3.70 -6.52 7.44
C THR A 92 -4.73 -6.26 6.34
N SER A 93 -4.75 -5.04 5.77
CA SER A 93 -5.66 -4.67 4.69
C SER A 93 -5.35 -5.41 3.39
N ALA A 94 -4.07 -5.65 3.08
CA ALA A 94 -3.65 -6.51 1.98
C ALA A 94 -4.13 -7.96 2.18
N ALA A 95 -4.06 -8.49 3.40
CA ALA A 95 -4.61 -9.80 3.71
C ALA A 95 -6.14 -9.84 3.56
N MET A 96 -6.85 -8.74 3.87
CA MET A 96 -8.30 -8.66 3.59
C MET A 96 -8.57 -8.70 2.08
N MET A 97 -7.78 -8.01 1.27
CA MET A 97 -7.87 -8.08 -0.20
C MET A 97 -7.59 -9.50 -0.70
N ALA A 98 -6.50 -10.12 -0.26
CA ALA A 98 -6.14 -11.50 -0.62
C ALA A 98 -7.23 -12.49 -0.19
N GLY A 99 -7.79 -12.32 1.02
CA GLY A 99 -8.89 -13.13 1.52
C GLY A 99 -10.20 -12.91 0.75
N HIS A 100 -10.47 -11.71 0.23
CA HIS A 100 -11.59 -11.48 -0.67
C HIS A 100 -11.45 -12.30 -1.95
N TYR A 101 -10.26 -12.27 -2.54
CA TYR A 101 -9.97 -13.05 -3.73
C TYR A 101 -10.04 -14.57 -3.48
N ASP A 102 -9.53 -15.03 -2.33
CA ASP A 102 -9.65 -16.42 -1.88
C ASP A 102 -11.11 -16.90 -1.80
N ASN A 103 -11.98 -16.04 -1.27
CA ASN A 103 -13.41 -16.30 -1.09
C ASN A 103 -14.24 -16.04 -2.36
N THR A 104 -13.62 -15.71 -3.49
CA THR A 104 -14.33 -15.35 -4.72
C THR A 104 -13.74 -16.03 -5.96
N ILE A 105 -12.88 -15.34 -6.70
CA ILE A 105 -12.49 -15.68 -8.07
C ILE A 105 -11.05 -16.16 -8.20
N PHE A 106 -10.24 -16.02 -7.15
CA PHE A 106 -8.85 -16.48 -7.13
C PHE A 106 -8.58 -17.26 -5.82
N PRO A 107 -8.92 -18.56 -5.77
CA PRO A 107 -8.72 -19.40 -4.58
C PRO A 107 -7.22 -19.58 -4.24
N GLU A 108 -6.91 -20.21 -3.11
CA GLU A 108 -5.53 -20.53 -2.71
C GLU A 108 -4.63 -19.30 -2.46
N MET A 109 -5.23 -18.12 -2.23
CA MET A 109 -4.51 -16.97 -1.68
C MET A 109 -4.13 -17.23 -0.22
N TYR A 110 -5.00 -17.94 0.49
CA TYR A 110 -4.72 -18.53 1.79
C TYR A 110 -4.46 -20.03 1.62
N THR A 111 -3.30 -20.49 2.09
CA THR A 111 -2.85 -21.88 1.93
C THR A 111 -2.81 -22.67 3.25
N GLY A 112 -3.30 -22.07 4.34
CA GLY A 112 -3.30 -22.70 5.66
C GLY A 112 -4.43 -23.71 5.87
N PRO A 113 -4.37 -24.55 6.90
CA PRO A 113 -5.34 -25.64 7.13
C PRO A 113 -6.66 -25.18 7.77
N THR A 114 -6.73 -23.98 8.34
CA THR A 114 -7.94 -23.51 9.04
C THR A 114 -9.11 -23.35 8.07
N ASN A 115 -10.33 -23.59 8.58
CA ASN A 115 -11.57 -23.43 7.80
C ASN A 115 -11.57 -24.21 6.47
N GLY A 116 -10.92 -25.39 6.48
CA GLY A 116 -10.86 -26.27 5.30
C GLY A 116 -10.02 -25.73 4.15
N GLY A 117 -9.07 -24.83 4.41
CA GLY A 117 -8.24 -24.23 3.36
C GLY A 117 -8.83 -22.99 2.70
N VAL A 118 -9.92 -22.44 3.24
CA VAL A 118 -10.56 -21.20 2.75
C VAL A 118 -10.42 -20.12 3.80
N MET A 119 -9.97 -18.93 3.41
CA MET A 119 -9.69 -17.82 4.30
C MET A 119 -10.93 -17.44 5.13
N PRO A 120 -10.88 -17.56 6.47
CA PRO A 120 -11.97 -17.12 7.35
C PRO A 120 -12.39 -15.66 7.13
N MET A 121 -13.68 -15.36 7.26
CA MET A 121 -14.20 -13.98 7.16
C MET A 121 -13.75 -13.06 8.30
N THR A 122 -13.16 -13.61 9.36
CA THR A 122 -12.49 -12.86 10.42
C THR A 122 -11.29 -13.64 10.96
N ASN A 123 -10.32 -12.96 11.55
CA ASN A 123 -9.15 -13.59 12.16
C ASN A 123 -9.38 -14.04 13.62
N ALA A 124 -10.64 -14.17 14.08
CA ALA A 124 -10.95 -14.53 15.46
C ALA A 124 -10.49 -15.94 15.83
N ILE A 125 -10.48 -16.86 14.87
CA ILE A 125 -10.13 -18.28 15.06
C ILE A 125 -8.68 -18.51 15.51
N TRP A 126 -7.76 -17.62 15.13
CA TRP A 126 -6.35 -17.70 15.56
C TRP A 126 -6.08 -16.92 16.86
N GLY A 127 -7.07 -16.23 17.40
CA GLY A 127 -6.98 -15.54 18.68
C GLY A 127 -5.95 -14.42 18.73
N SER A 128 -5.34 -14.24 19.90
CA SER A 128 -4.34 -13.22 20.17
C SER A 128 -3.10 -13.81 20.82
N VAL A 129 -1.98 -13.09 20.72
CA VAL A 129 -0.73 -13.37 21.44
C VAL A 129 -0.30 -12.12 22.21
N THR A 130 0.38 -12.33 23.34
CA THR A 130 1.06 -11.25 24.08
C THR A 130 2.56 -11.33 23.81
N ILE A 131 3.12 -10.28 23.23
CA ILE A 131 4.56 -10.16 22.95
C ILE A 131 5.05 -8.87 23.61
N ASN A 132 6.05 -8.96 24.49
CA ASN A 132 6.62 -7.82 25.21
C ASN A 132 5.57 -6.89 25.88
N GLY A 133 4.52 -7.49 26.44
CA GLY A 133 3.44 -6.77 27.13
C GLY A 133 2.35 -6.22 26.22
N GLU A 134 2.44 -6.41 24.90
CA GLU A 134 1.45 -5.97 23.93
C GLU A 134 0.59 -7.14 23.43
N VAL A 135 -0.74 -7.00 23.53
CA VAL A 135 -1.67 -7.98 22.96
C VAL A 135 -1.86 -7.67 21.47
N ARG A 136 -1.71 -8.68 20.62
CA ARG A 136 -1.84 -8.59 19.16
C ARG A 136 -2.68 -9.72 18.61
N LYS A 137 -3.47 -9.42 17.58
CA LYS A 137 -4.32 -10.39 16.90
C LYS A 137 -3.50 -11.14 15.87
N GLN A 138 -3.78 -12.42 15.71
CA GLN A 138 -3.03 -13.28 14.79
C GLN A 138 -3.82 -13.45 13.50
N CYS A 139 -3.15 -13.35 12.36
CA CYS A 139 -3.70 -13.62 11.04
C CYS A 139 -2.57 -14.17 10.16
N PRO A 140 -2.48 -15.49 9.94
CA PRO A 140 -1.40 -16.12 9.18
C PRO A 140 -1.22 -15.55 7.78
N LEU A 141 -2.32 -15.14 7.13
CA LEU A 141 -2.27 -14.50 5.81
C LEU A 141 -1.64 -13.10 5.84
N SER A 142 -1.78 -12.40 6.97
CA SER A 142 -1.17 -11.08 7.19
C SER A 142 0.27 -11.21 7.67
N ALA A 143 0.50 -11.95 8.76
CA ALA A 143 1.80 -12.15 9.38
C ALA A 143 1.88 -13.56 10.00
N THR A 144 2.79 -14.39 9.51
CA THR A 144 2.99 -15.75 10.02
C THR A 144 3.66 -15.78 11.40
N ARG A 145 3.38 -16.83 12.18
CA ARG A 145 4.02 -17.08 13.47
C ARG A 145 4.09 -18.57 13.77
N ASN A 146 5.18 -19.02 14.37
CA ASN A 146 5.36 -20.40 14.78
C ASN A 146 4.25 -20.85 15.74
N GLY A 147 3.71 -22.05 15.51
CA GLY A 147 2.62 -22.62 16.29
C GLY A 147 1.24 -22.06 15.95
N VAL A 148 1.12 -21.18 14.96
CA VAL A 148 -0.17 -20.68 14.48
C VAL A 148 -0.48 -21.37 13.16
N ASP A 149 -1.73 -21.82 13.03
CA ASP A 149 -2.27 -22.32 11.76
C ASP A 149 -1.47 -23.47 11.12
N GLY A 150 -0.98 -24.38 11.96
CA GLY A 150 -0.22 -25.54 11.51
C GLY A 150 1.26 -25.26 11.19
N ARG A 151 1.71 -24.00 11.25
CA ARG A 151 3.13 -23.66 11.06
C ARG A 151 4.00 -24.22 12.19
N THR A 152 5.10 -24.89 11.83
CA THR A 152 6.07 -25.51 12.78
C THR A 152 7.45 -24.87 12.76
N THR A 153 7.64 -23.82 11.98
CA THR A 153 8.89 -23.05 11.84
C THR A 153 8.65 -21.58 12.22
N LEU A 154 9.73 -20.84 12.48
CA LEU A 154 9.64 -19.39 12.71
C LEU A 154 9.03 -18.69 11.50
N GLY A 155 8.20 -17.70 11.76
CA GLY A 155 7.55 -16.87 10.74
C GLY A 155 7.82 -15.40 10.94
N HIS A 156 7.10 -14.58 10.19
CA HIS A 156 7.20 -13.13 10.17
C HIS A 156 7.24 -12.48 11.56
N VAL A 157 6.27 -12.82 12.42
CA VAL A 157 6.14 -12.24 13.76
C VAL A 157 7.31 -12.66 14.65
N ASP A 158 7.79 -13.90 14.51
CA ASP A 158 8.90 -14.37 15.33
C ASP A 158 10.20 -13.65 14.93
N ASP A 159 10.40 -13.42 13.64
CA ASP A 159 11.63 -12.83 13.12
C ASP A 159 11.70 -11.32 13.31
N TYR A 160 10.62 -10.59 13.04
CA TYR A 160 10.68 -9.12 12.95
C TYR A 160 9.98 -8.40 14.11
N TRP A 161 8.93 -8.98 14.70
CA TRP A 161 8.15 -8.24 15.69
C TRP A 161 8.72 -8.28 17.11
N HIS A 162 9.02 -7.10 17.65
CA HIS A 162 9.35 -6.89 19.05
C HIS A 162 8.23 -6.15 19.81
N SER A 163 7.86 -4.96 19.38
CA SER A 163 6.81 -4.10 19.95
C SER A 163 6.54 -2.96 18.99
N TYR A 164 5.31 -2.43 18.96
CA TYR A 164 4.93 -1.37 18.04
C TYR A 164 5.92 -0.18 18.01
N GLY A 165 6.37 0.19 16.82
CA GLY A 165 7.33 1.26 16.57
C GLY A 165 8.80 0.90 16.84
N SER A 166 9.10 -0.35 17.22
CA SER A 166 10.46 -0.84 17.46
C SER A 166 11.25 -0.94 16.17
N SER A 167 12.56 -0.74 16.28
CA SER A 167 13.57 -0.97 15.25
C SER A 167 14.40 -2.24 15.50
N ASN A 168 13.94 -3.09 16.42
CA ASN A 168 14.60 -4.33 16.80
C ASN A 168 13.91 -5.51 16.12
N ASP A 169 14.58 -6.10 15.14
CA ASP A 169 14.17 -7.35 14.51
C ASP A 169 14.78 -8.53 15.30
N PRO A 170 13.99 -9.32 16.05
CA PRO A 170 14.50 -10.39 16.88
C PRO A 170 15.43 -11.40 16.21
N TYR A 171 15.26 -11.72 14.92
CA TYR A 171 16.13 -12.68 14.23
C TYR A 171 17.57 -12.20 14.11
N TYR A 172 17.79 -10.88 14.03
CA TYR A 172 19.06 -10.30 13.65
C TYR A 172 20.13 -10.57 14.70
N GLY A 173 21.10 -11.41 14.33
CA GLY A 173 22.18 -11.87 15.22
C GLY A 173 21.81 -13.04 16.15
N ASN A 174 20.59 -13.57 16.07
CA ASN A 174 20.10 -14.63 16.96
C ASN A 174 19.79 -15.95 16.24
N TRP A 175 19.14 -15.92 15.06
CA TRP A 175 18.84 -17.13 14.27
C TRP A 175 18.75 -16.83 12.77
N THR A 176 18.65 -17.88 11.96
CA THR A 176 18.43 -17.75 10.51
C THR A 176 17.00 -17.30 10.25
N GLN A 177 16.87 -16.20 9.51
CA GLN A 177 15.60 -15.66 9.02
C GLN A 177 14.80 -16.73 8.27
N HIS A 178 13.48 -16.71 8.41
CA HIS A 178 12.57 -17.57 7.66
C HIS A 178 12.54 -17.18 6.17
N THR A 179 12.15 -18.15 5.34
CA THR A 179 11.92 -17.93 3.90
C THR A 179 10.56 -17.30 3.68
N TYR A 180 10.48 -16.34 2.76
CA TYR A 180 9.21 -15.68 2.41
C TYR A 180 8.36 -16.64 1.60
N ASP A 181 7.10 -16.81 1.98
CA ASP A 181 6.14 -17.61 1.20
C ASP A 181 4.68 -17.41 1.63
N ASP A 182 4.46 -17.00 2.87
CA ASP A 182 3.19 -17.34 3.52
C ASP A 182 2.30 -16.14 3.86
N CYS A 183 2.82 -14.91 3.86
CA CYS A 183 2.04 -13.76 4.29
C CYS A 183 2.37 -12.45 3.58
N THR A 184 1.40 -11.54 3.55
CA THR A 184 1.54 -10.23 2.90
C THR A 184 2.63 -9.37 3.55
N SER A 185 2.83 -9.46 4.87
CA SER A 185 3.87 -8.66 5.55
C SER A 185 5.30 -8.99 5.09
N ASP A 186 5.58 -10.23 4.67
CA ASP A 186 6.90 -10.61 4.17
C ASP A 186 7.23 -9.87 2.88
N TYR A 187 6.32 -9.95 1.90
CA TYR A 187 6.53 -9.34 0.59
C TYR A 187 6.44 -7.82 0.63
N MET A 188 5.53 -7.26 1.44
CA MET A 188 5.40 -5.80 1.57
C MET A 188 6.50 -5.14 2.40
N GLY A 189 7.42 -5.92 2.99
CA GLY A 189 8.51 -5.40 3.81
C GLY A 189 8.07 -4.88 5.19
N THR A 190 6.85 -5.21 5.64
CA THR A 190 6.27 -4.72 6.89
C THR A 190 7.09 -5.21 8.09
N ASN A 191 7.34 -4.37 9.11
CA ASN A 191 8.12 -4.69 10.33
C ASN A 191 9.63 -4.96 10.13
N GLN A 192 10.14 -4.98 8.89
CA GLN A 192 11.51 -5.44 8.63
C GLN A 192 12.51 -4.28 8.72
N TYR A 193 12.94 -3.93 9.93
CA TYR A 193 13.82 -2.79 10.14
C TYR A 193 15.22 -3.03 9.58
N GLN A 194 15.81 -4.20 9.81
CA GLN A 194 17.18 -4.51 9.40
C GLN A 194 17.30 -4.70 7.89
N ASN A 195 16.22 -5.12 7.22
CA ASN A 195 16.21 -5.28 5.77
C ASN A 195 15.88 -3.97 5.06
N PHE A 196 14.83 -3.26 5.51
CA PHE A 196 14.19 -2.19 4.74
C PHE A 196 13.92 -0.91 5.54
N GLY A 197 14.30 -0.85 6.82
CA GLY A 197 14.10 0.32 7.68
C GLY A 197 12.66 0.50 8.18
N ASN A 198 11.76 -0.45 7.92
CA ASN A 198 10.38 -0.40 8.42
C ASN A 198 10.34 -0.85 9.88
N THR A 199 9.98 0.06 10.80
CA THR A 199 9.75 -0.29 12.20
C THR A 199 8.50 -1.16 12.37
N ASP A 200 8.35 -1.78 13.53
CA ASP A 200 7.18 -2.59 13.88
C ASP A 200 5.86 -1.84 13.69
N GLY A 201 5.03 -2.35 12.79
CA GLY A 201 3.73 -1.83 12.36
C GLY A 201 3.79 -1.05 11.05
N ALA A 202 5.00 -0.73 10.55
CA ALA A 202 5.19 0.14 9.40
C ALA A 202 5.38 -0.61 8.08
N THR A 203 4.87 0.00 7.01
CA THR A 203 5.12 -0.37 5.62
C THR A 203 5.45 0.90 4.84
N THR A 204 6.35 0.83 3.85
CA THR A 204 6.73 1.98 3.03
C THR A 204 6.09 1.87 1.65
N PHE A 205 5.64 3.01 1.10
CA PHE A 205 5.07 3.14 -0.23
C PHE A 205 5.69 4.34 -0.94
N TYR A 206 5.66 4.33 -2.27
CA TYR A 206 6.14 5.42 -3.09
C TYR A 206 5.01 5.99 -3.96
N ASN A 207 5.03 7.29 -4.24
CA ASN A 207 4.07 7.95 -5.12
C ASN A 207 4.75 9.03 -5.95
N TYR A 208 4.35 9.19 -7.22
CA TYR A 208 4.72 10.39 -7.96
C TYR A 208 4.06 11.64 -7.36
N THR A 209 4.83 12.71 -7.18
CA THR A 209 4.33 13.98 -6.60
C THR A 209 3.38 14.73 -7.51
N ASN A 210 3.36 14.41 -8.80
CA ASN A 210 2.40 14.93 -9.78
C ASN A 210 1.05 14.19 -9.75
N GLY A 211 0.92 13.13 -8.92
CA GLY A 211 -0.30 12.35 -8.79
C GLY A 211 -0.60 11.43 -9.98
N ALA A 212 0.35 11.20 -10.88
CA ALA A 212 0.28 10.10 -11.83
C ALA A 212 0.37 8.75 -11.08
N PRO A 213 -0.21 7.66 -11.62
CA PRO A 213 0.00 6.33 -11.08
C PRO A 213 1.49 5.98 -11.16
N LEU A 214 2.04 5.48 -10.05
CA LEU A 214 3.38 4.91 -10.01
C LEU A 214 3.26 3.38 -10.07
N TYR A 215 3.50 2.82 -11.25
CA TYR A 215 3.35 1.39 -11.49
C TYR A 215 4.55 0.61 -10.98
N ASP A 216 4.27 -0.45 -10.21
CA ASP A 216 5.22 -1.49 -9.82
C ASP A 216 6.63 -1.00 -9.43
N TYR A 217 6.70 0.00 -8.55
CA TYR A 217 7.96 0.68 -8.27
C TYR A 217 8.96 -0.20 -7.50
N SER A 218 10.01 -0.62 -8.19
CA SER A 218 11.12 -1.39 -7.60
C SER A 218 12.44 -0.60 -7.53
N GLY A 219 12.44 0.69 -7.88
CA GLY A 219 13.65 1.52 -7.94
C GLY A 219 14.33 1.78 -6.59
N CYS A 220 13.67 1.44 -5.48
CA CYS A 220 14.20 1.54 -4.13
C CYS A 220 14.94 0.26 -3.67
N GLU A 221 14.85 -0.83 -4.43
CA GLU A 221 15.46 -2.11 -4.09
C GLU A 221 16.97 -2.15 -4.42
N PRO A 222 17.77 -2.92 -3.67
CA PRO A 222 17.40 -3.82 -2.56
C PRO A 222 17.37 -3.15 -1.19
N ALA A 223 17.66 -1.84 -1.10
CA ALA A 223 17.84 -1.16 0.17
C ALA A 223 16.53 -0.88 0.92
N GLN A 224 15.41 -0.80 0.21
CA GLN A 224 14.06 -0.61 0.74
C GLN A 224 13.08 -1.50 -0.04
N LYS A 225 11.80 -1.49 0.36
CA LYS A 225 10.73 -2.24 -0.30
C LYS A 225 9.50 -1.34 -0.46
N ASP A 226 8.93 -1.30 -1.66
CA ASP A 226 7.62 -0.69 -1.90
C ASP A 226 6.50 -1.69 -1.60
N GLY A 227 5.53 -1.30 -0.77
CA GLY A 227 4.42 -2.16 -0.39
C GLY A 227 3.52 -2.56 -1.57
N THR A 228 3.43 -1.76 -2.63
CA THR A 228 2.63 -2.08 -3.83
C THR A 228 3.33 -3.11 -4.69
N HIS A 229 4.64 -2.97 -4.87
CA HIS A 229 5.49 -3.96 -5.52
C HIS A 229 5.48 -5.28 -4.75
N GLY A 230 5.66 -5.23 -3.43
CA GLY A 230 5.56 -6.40 -2.57
C GLY A 230 4.20 -7.10 -2.65
N LEU A 231 3.10 -6.36 -2.71
CA LEU A 231 1.78 -6.98 -2.86
C LEU A 231 1.63 -7.71 -4.20
N ARG A 232 2.25 -7.23 -5.29
CA ARG A 232 2.33 -7.96 -6.56
C ARG A 232 3.07 -9.28 -6.39
N GLU A 233 4.25 -9.25 -5.79
CA GLU A 233 5.06 -10.46 -5.56
C GLU A 233 4.33 -11.49 -4.68
N PHE A 234 3.55 -11.04 -3.70
CA PHE A 234 2.68 -11.92 -2.92
C PHE A 234 1.65 -12.63 -3.82
N PHE A 235 0.96 -11.92 -4.70
CA PHE A 235 0.00 -12.55 -5.61
C PHE A 235 0.68 -13.51 -6.60
N GLU A 236 1.88 -13.16 -7.07
CA GLU A 236 2.69 -14.02 -7.94
C GLU A 236 3.19 -15.27 -7.22
N SER A 237 3.50 -15.20 -5.92
CA SER A 237 3.86 -16.39 -5.13
C SER A 237 2.70 -17.37 -4.98
N ARG A 238 1.45 -16.88 -5.09
CA ARG A 238 0.23 -17.72 -5.17
C ARG A 238 -0.04 -18.24 -6.58
N GLY A 239 0.85 -18.02 -7.53
CA GLY A 239 0.73 -18.50 -8.91
C GLY A 239 -0.14 -17.62 -9.81
N TYR A 240 -0.55 -16.43 -9.34
CA TYR A 240 -1.35 -15.49 -10.13
C TYR A 240 -0.47 -14.44 -10.80
N ALA A 241 -0.63 -14.28 -12.12
CA ALA A 241 0.02 -13.20 -12.83
C ALA A 241 -0.76 -11.90 -12.68
N ILE A 242 -0.07 -10.83 -12.30
CA ILE A 242 -0.65 -9.48 -12.40
C ILE A 242 -0.66 -9.05 -13.86
N GLN A 243 -1.76 -8.41 -14.27
CA GLN A 243 -1.93 -7.98 -15.66
C GLN A 243 -0.76 -7.08 -16.08
N TYR A 244 -0.22 -7.33 -17.27
CA TYR A 244 0.82 -6.53 -17.90
C TYR A 244 0.27 -5.92 -19.20
N SER A 245 0.28 -4.60 -19.31
CA SER A 245 -0.28 -3.89 -20.46
C SER A 245 0.42 -2.55 -20.65
N GLY A 246 0.55 -2.09 -21.89
CA GLY A 246 1.14 -0.77 -22.16
C GLY A 246 2.63 -0.63 -21.81
N GLY A 247 3.32 -1.72 -21.45
CA GLY A 247 4.72 -1.69 -21.02
C GLY A 247 4.92 -1.82 -19.51
N ASP A 248 3.83 -1.88 -18.73
CA ASP A 248 3.87 -1.89 -17.27
C ASP A 248 2.98 -2.99 -16.68
N TYR A 249 3.27 -3.39 -15.44
CA TYR A 249 2.32 -4.12 -14.62
C TYR A 249 1.22 -3.17 -14.15
N GLN A 250 0.01 -3.68 -14.00
CA GLN A 250 -1.17 -2.86 -13.69
C GLN A 250 -1.39 -2.65 -12.17
N ASN A 251 -0.44 -3.03 -11.30
CA ASN A 251 -0.43 -2.63 -9.88
C ASN A 251 0.26 -1.26 -9.75
N TYR A 252 -0.38 -0.33 -9.04
CA TYR A 252 0.18 1.00 -8.81
C TYR A 252 -0.30 1.60 -7.51
N SER A 253 0.51 2.52 -7.00
CA SER A 253 0.15 3.47 -5.96
C SER A 253 -0.09 4.85 -6.58
N GLN A 254 -0.99 5.62 -5.98
CA GLN A 254 -1.31 6.96 -6.45
C GLN A 254 -1.84 7.81 -5.30
N TYR A 255 -1.58 9.12 -5.35
CA TYR A 255 -2.27 10.08 -4.48
C TYR A 255 -3.79 10.03 -4.69
N ILE A 256 -4.56 10.45 -3.67
CA ILE A 256 -6.03 10.43 -3.73
C ILE A 256 -6.54 11.83 -4.08
N TYR A 257 -7.34 11.96 -5.14
CA TYR A 257 -8.00 13.21 -5.50
C TYR A 257 -9.06 13.59 -4.46
N GLY A 258 -9.04 14.84 -4.01
CA GLY A 258 -10.00 15.39 -3.05
C GLY A 258 -9.62 15.18 -1.57
N TYR A 259 -8.67 14.30 -1.26
CA TYR A 259 -8.21 14.08 0.11
C TYR A 259 -7.33 15.26 0.58
N ASN A 260 -7.62 15.84 1.75
CA ASN A 260 -6.87 16.99 2.29
C ASN A 260 -6.69 18.17 1.31
N GLY A 261 -7.64 18.37 0.40
CA GLY A 261 -7.59 19.43 -0.62
C GLY A 261 -6.75 19.08 -1.85
N ASN A 262 -6.34 17.81 -2.02
CA ASN A 262 -5.59 17.36 -3.18
C ASN A 262 -6.42 17.51 -4.46
N THR A 263 -5.79 17.92 -5.55
CA THR A 263 -6.47 18.12 -6.84
C THR A 263 -5.95 17.21 -7.94
N ILE A 264 -5.12 16.21 -7.58
CA ILE A 264 -4.51 15.23 -8.48
C ILE A 264 -4.71 13.82 -7.94
N GLY A 265 -4.52 12.80 -8.78
CA GLY A 265 -4.51 11.40 -8.35
C GLY A 265 -5.81 10.64 -8.58
N PHE A 266 -5.94 9.52 -7.87
CA PHE A 266 -7.01 8.54 -7.96
C PHE A 266 -8.35 9.16 -7.53
N THR A 267 -9.32 9.12 -8.42
CA THR A 267 -10.61 9.80 -8.25
C THR A 267 -11.68 8.88 -7.66
N TYR A 268 -12.72 9.48 -7.08
CA TYR A 268 -13.88 8.72 -6.62
C TYR A 268 -14.57 7.92 -7.74
N ASN A 269 -14.57 8.41 -8.98
CA ASN A 269 -15.13 7.67 -10.11
C ASN A 269 -14.30 6.43 -10.46
N GLN A 270 -12.96 6.51 -10.34
CA GLN A 270 -12.10 5.34 -10.51
C GLN A 270 -12.29 4.35 -9.36
N PHE A 271 -12.37 4.82 -8.11
CA PHE A 271 -12.72 3.96 -6.96
C PHE A 271 -14.02 3.19 -7.23
N LYS A 272 -15.09 3.89 -7.64
CA LYS A 272 -16.35 3.24 -7.99
C LYS A 272 -16.18 2.21 -9.10
N ALA A 273 -15.44 2.53 -10.16
CA ALA A 273 -15.21 1.60 -11.26
C ALA A 273 -14.49 0.31 -10.83
N GLU A 274 -13.57 0.39 -9.86
CA GLU A 274 -12.93 -0.79 -9.27
C GLU A 274 -13.92 -1.64 -8.48
N ILE A 275 -14.72 -1.01 -7.60
CA ILE A 275 -15.74 -1.70 -6.80
C ILE A 275 -16.82 -2.32 -7.68
N ASP A 276 -17.31 -1.60 -8.69
CA ASP A 276 -18.28 -2.07 -9.68
C ASP A 276 -17.76 -3.28 -10.48
N ALA A 277 -16.44 -3.39 -10.62
CA ALA A 277 -15.77 -4.50 -11.28
C ALA A 277 -15.32 -5.62 -10.32
N GLY A 278 -15.73 -5.57 -9.04
CA GLY A 278 -15.44 -6.61 -8.06
C GLY A 278 -14.01 -6.56 -7.51
N ARG A 279 -13.29 -5.44 -7.63
CA ARG A 279 -11.88 -5.32 -7.23
C ARG A 279 -11.74 -4.46 -5.97
N PRO A 280 -11.22 -5.00 -4.86
CA PRO A 280 -10.89 -4.19 -3.69
C PRO A 280 -9.83 -3.13 -4.01
N VAL A 281 -9.86 -2.03 -3.28
CA VAL A 281 -8.87 -0.94 -3.36
C VAL A 281 -8.30 -0.69 -1.96
N LEU A 282 -6.98 -0.71 -1.82
CA LEU A 282 -6.32 -0.29 -0.58
C LEU A 282 -6.21 1.23 -0.54
N ILE A 283 -6.70 1.85 0.53
CA ILE A 283 -6.69 3.31 0.67
C ILE A 283 -5.75 3.68 1.81
N GLN A 284 -4.65 4.35 1.48
CA GLN A 284 -3.77 4.92 2.49
C GLN A 284 -4.35 6.25 3.00
N VAL A 285 -4.82 6.27 4.24
CA VAL A 285 -5.22 7.47 4.98
C VAL A 285 -4.13 7.85 6.00
N GLU A 286 -4.29 8.93 6.77
CA GLU A 286 -3.26 9.48 7.67
C GLU A 286 -2.58 8.43 8.58
N GLY A 287 -1.51 7.81 8.10
CA GLY A 287 -0.71 6.80 8.80
C GLY A 287 -1.32 5.40 8.82
N HIS A 288 -2.41 5.13 8.09
CA HIS A 288 -3.09 3.82 8.09
C HIS A 288 -3.54 3.42 6.68
N THR A 289 -3.83 2.14 6.51
CA THR A 289 -4.47 1.55 5.32
C THR A 289 -5.87 1.07 5.64
#